data_AF-A0A1V5MQG6-F1
#
_entry.id   AF-A0A1V5MQG6-F1
#
_cell.length_a   1.000
_cell.length_b   1.000
_cell.length_c   1.000
_cell.angle_alpha   90.00
_cell.angle_beta   90.00
_cell.angle_gamma   90.00
#
_symmetry.space_group_name_H-M   'P 1'
#
loop_
_entity.id
_entity.type
_entity.pdbx_description
1 polymer ?
#
loop_
_entity_poly.entity_id
_entity_poly.type
_entity_poly.pdbx_seq_one_letter_code
_entity_poly.pdbx_strand_id
1 'polypeptide(L)'
;MVDQWEPDPARFPRGLRPISDHAHARGVKTIVWFEPEHIWTGSWLYENHPQWLLQPPQVPGIEQTINQGQRLEGRYLLDMGNEEARNWIFKHYAKLIKEQGIDLYRQDFNIEPLLFWRANDAGDRQGITEIRYIEGYLRFWDDLLVLKPDMLIDTCASGGRRIDLETLQRSVPLWRSDYAYEPIGMQCHSYGLFFWVPYFGSGALVLDRYHFRSNTYPSIVLNCDARNKTLDYDLMRTLLGQWRVFAPDYRGDYYPLTPYATGEDAWLAWQFDRPEEGRGFIQAFRRPRNTFYGIDLKLHGLLPETAYELTDMDTGRTVRLTGKELREKGLPVEIAEQPGAAVIRYHAVGLNP
;
A
#
# COMPACT_ATOMS: atom_id res chain seq x y z
N MET A 1 -22.23 14.91 -0.39
CA MET A 1 -21.69 15.72 -1.49
C MET A 1 -20.18 15.62 -1.42
N VAL A 2 -19.52 15.18 -2.49
CA VAL A 2 -18.09 14.84 -2.51
C VAL A 2 -17.43 15.69 -3.59
N ASP A 3 -17.15 16.97 -3.28
CA ASP A 3 -16.42 17.88 -4.18
C ASP A 3 -16.06 19.25 -3.55
N GLN A 4 -16.53 19.57 -2.34
CA GLN A 4 -16.00 20.73 -1.60
C GLN A 4 -14.86 20.32 -0.66
N TRP A 5 -14.70 19.02 -0.39
CA TRP A 5 -13.67 18.44 0.50
C TRP A 5 -13.46 19.19 1.83
N GLU A 6 -14.52 19.80 2.36
CA GLU A 6 -14.53 20.42 3.68
C GLU A 6 -14.91 19.40 4.76
N PRO A 7 -14.37 19.52 5.99
CA PRO A 7 -14.84 18.72 7.11
C PRO A 7 -16.34 18.92 7.32
N ASP A 8 -17.09 17.81 7.38
CA ASP A 8 -18.53 17.84 7.68
C ASP A 8 -18.76 18.57 9.02
N PRO A 9 -19.40 19.74 9.05
CA PRO A 9 -19.53 20.54 10.26
C PRO A 9 -20.45 19.89 11.32
N ALA A 10 -21.33 18.96 10.92
CA ALA A 10 -22.15 18.22 11.87
C ALA A 10 -21.32 17.18 12.63
N ARG A 11 -20.36 16.54 11.96
CA ARG A 11 -19.46 15.53 12.56
C ARG A 11 -18.22 16.16 13.20
N PHE A 12 -17.70 17.21 12.58
CA PHE A 12 -16.47 17.90 12.92
C PHE A 12 -16.74 19.42 13.06
N PRO A 13 -17.50 19.84 14.09
CA PRO A 13 -17.93 21.25 14.24
C PRO A 13 -16.77 22.24 14.46
N ARG A 14 -15.56 21.74 14.70
CA ARG A 14 -14.32 22.53 14.83
C ARG A 14 -13.27 22.12 13.80
N GLY A 15 -13.69 21.52 12.69
CA GLY A 15 -12.81 20.90 11.71
C GLY A 15 -12.09 19.67 12.28
N LEU A 16 -11.06 19.22 11.55
CA LEU A 16 -10.20 18.10 11.92
C LEU A 16 -9.04 18.53 12.83
N ARG A 17 -8.74 19.84 12.91
CA ARG A 17 -7.60 20.37 13.67
C ARG A 17 -7.52 19.90 15.13
N PRO A 18 -8.62 19.84 15.91
CA PRO A 18 -8.55 19.31 17.27
C PRO A 18 -8.12 17.84 17.36
N ILE A 19 -8.39 17.05 16.30
CA ILE A 19 -8.01 15.63 16.23
C ILE A 19 -6.52 15.52 15.93
N SER A 20 -6.02 16.28 14.94
CA SER A 20 -4.59 16.28 14.61
C SER A 20 -3.75 16.83 15.75
N ASP A 21 -4.14 17.93 16.40
CA ASP A 21 -3.43 18.46 17.58
C ASP A 21 -3.37 17.43 18.72
N HIS A 22 -4.47 16.70 18.96
CA HIS A 22 -4.51 15.64 19.97
C HIS A 22 -3.60 14.46 19.62
N ALA A 23 -3.53 14.08 18.35
CA ALA A 23 -2.65 13.03 17.84
C ALA A 23 -1.17 13.46 17.95
N HIS A 24 -0.85 14.68 17.53
CA HIS A 24 0.50 15.25 17.61
C HIS A 24 1.00 15.35 19.04
N ALA A 25 0.14 15.72 20.00
CA ALA A 25 0.47 15.72 21.43
C ALA A 25 0.85 14.33 21.98
N ARG A 26 0.60 13.26 21.22
CA ARG A 26 0.96 11.87 21.52
C ARG A 26 2.03 11.31 20.58
N GLY A 27 2.64 12.15 19.74
CA GLY A 27 3.61 11.73 18.74
C GLY A 27 3.02 10.91 17.58
N VAL A 28 1.71 11.02 17.35
CA VAL A 28 1.00 10.31 16.27
C VAL A 28 0.73 11.28 15.13
N LYS A 29 1.11 10.88 13.91
CA LYS A 29 0.78 11.59 12.67
C LYS A 29 -0.61 11.19 12.14
N THR A 30 -1.22 12.05 11.34
CA THR A 30 -2.54 11.88 10.74
C THR A 30 -2.48 11.68 9.23
N ILE A 31 -3.33 10.79 8.72
CA ILE A 31 -3.58 10.61 7.29
C ILE A 31 -5.03 10.97 7.01
N VAL A 32 -5.27 11.69 5.92
CA VAL A 32 -6.63 12.01 5.44
C VAL A 32 -6.78 11.53 4.00
N TRP A 33 -7.88 10.83 3.74
CA TRP A 33 -8.28 10.31 2.43
C TRP A 33 -9.04 11.39 1.65
N PHE A 34 -8.74 11.50 0.36
CA PHE A 34 -9.38 12.40 -0.58
C PHE A 34 -9.58 11.72 -1.94
N GLU A 35 -10.55 12.18 -2.71
CA GLU A 35 -10.77 11.79 -4.10
C GLU A 35 -11.08 13.08 -4.90
N PRO A 36 -10.04 13.84 -5.33
CA PRO A 36 -10.20 15.15 -5.98
C PRO A 36 -10.73 15.05 -7.42
N GLU A 37 -10.50 13.91 -8.06
CA GLU A 37 -10.67 13.76 -9.51
C GLU A 37 -12.10 13.45 -9.93
N HIS A 38 -12.94 12.96 -9.01
CA HIS A 38 -14.28 12.47 -9.30
C HIS A 38 -15.36 13.43 -8.77
N ILE A 39 -16.18 13.94 -9.68
CA ILE A 39 -17.16 14.99 -9.43
C ILE A 39 -18.57 14.49 -9.76
N TRP A 40 -19.56 14.93 -8.98
CA TRP A 40 -20.95 14.52 -9.12
C TRP A 40 -21.84 15.65 -9.62
N THR A 41 -22.99 15.34 -10.21
CA THR A 41 -24.04 16.33 -10.47
C THR A 41 -24.58 16.93 -9.17
N GLY A 42 -24.99 18.19 -9.21
CA GLY A 42 -25.46 18.94 -8.03
C GLY A 42 -24.36 19.25 -7.01
N SER A 43 -23.11 19.03 -7.40
CA SER A 43 -21.94 19.40 -6.63
C SER A 43 -21.55 20.86 -6.93
N TRP A 44 -20.81 21.52 -6.05
CA TRP A 44 -20.48 22.94 -6.23
C TRP A 44 -19.61 23.18 -7.47
N LEU A 45 -18.62 22.32 -7.72
CA LEU A 45 -17.81 22.38 -8.93
C LEU A 45 -18.66 22.18 -10.18
N TYR A 46 -19.61 21.25 -10.15
CA TYR A 46 -20.55 21.04 -11.25
C TYR A 46 -21.42 22.28 -11.52
N GLU A 47 -21.95 22.92 -10.48
CA GLU A 47 -22.84 24.07 -10.62
C GLU A 47 -22.12 25.37 -11.00
N ASN A 48 -20.91 25.59 -10.47
CA ASN A 48 -20.21 26.88 -10.56
C ASN A 48 -19.06 26.87 -11.57
N HIS A 49 -18.49 25.69 -11.87
CA HIS A 49 -17.33 25.54 -12.75
C HIS A 49 -17.48 24.35 -13.73
N PRO A 50 -18.60 24.23 -14.47
CA PRO A 50 -18.80 23.11 -15.41
C PRO A 50 -17.72 23.03 -16.50
N GLN A 51 -17.07 24.16 -16.85
CA GLN A 51 -15.96 24.22 -17.80
C GLN A 51 -14.66 23.56 -17.30
N TRP A 52 -14.57 23.23 -16.01
CA TRP A 52 -13.44 22.51 -15.43
C TRP A 52 -13.64 20.99 -15.43
N LEU A 53 -14.75 20.50 -15.99
CA LEU A 53 -15.15 19.11 -15.90
C LEU A 53 -15.13 18.42 -17.26
N LEU A 54 -14.53 17.23 -17.31
CA LEU A 54 -14.66 16.32 -18.45
C LEU A 54 -16.01 15.62 -18.38
N GLN A 55 -16.79 15.77 -19.43
CA GLN A 55 -18.14 15.23 -19.51
C GLN A 55 -18.12 13.73 -19.81
N PRO A 56 -19.05 12.94 -19.27
CA PRO A 56 -19.26 11.58 -19.74
C PRO A 56 -19.75 11.58 -21.20
N PRO A 57 -19.53 10.50 -21.96
CA PRO A 57 -20.09 10.35 -23.30
C PRO A 57 -21.62 10.48 -23.30
N GLN A 58 -22.14 11.34 -24.19
CA GLN A 58 -23.57 11.57 -24.36
C GLN A 58 -24.13 10.58 -25.39
N VAL A 59 -24.44 9.35 -24.98
CA VAL A 59 -25.05 8.34 -25.87
C VAL A 59 -26.51 8.12 -25.47
N PRO A 60 -27.48 8.54 -26.29
CA PRO A 60 -28.90 8.34 -25.99
C PRO A 60 -29.27 6.86 -25.89
N GLY A 61 -30.05 6.48 -24.88
CA GLY A 61 -30.71 5.17 -24.78
C GLY A 61 -29.84 4.00 -24.30
N ILE A 62 -28.57 4.24 -23.95
CA ILE A 62 -27.69 3.23 -23.37
C ILE A 62 -27.44 3.56 -21.90
N GLU A 63 -27.88 2.69 -20.99
CA GLU A 63 -27.35 2.70 -19.61
C GLU A 63 -25.87 2.32 -19.68
N GLN A 64 -24.98 3.32 -19.73
CA GLN A 64 -23.56 3.06 -19.65
C GLN A 64 -23.19 2.80 -18.19
N THR A 65 -22.50 1.69 -17.98
CA THR A 65 -21.89 1.37 -16.70
C THR A 65 -20.39 1.59 -16.75
N ILE A 66 -19.83 1.99 -15.61
CA ILE A 66 -18.40 2.10 -15.32
C ILE A 66 -18.12 1.27 -14.07
N ASN A 67 -16.86 0.90 -13.81
CA ASN A 67 -16.43 0.26 -12.56
C ASN A 67 -17.37 -0.85 -12.05
N GLN A 68 -17.26 -2.07 -12.57
CA GLN A 68 -18.03 -3.21 -12.03
C GLN A 68 -19.56 -2.98 -11.96
N GLY A 69 -20.14 -2.18 -12.86
CA GLY A 69 -21.59 -2.02 -13.01
C GLY A 69 -22.20 -0.75 -12.40
N GLN A 70 -21.42 0.23 -11.96
CA GLN A 70 -21.94 1.51 -11.50
C GLN A 70 -22.48 2.35 -12.66
N ARG A 71 -23.59 3.07 -12.46
CA ARG A 71 -24.15 3.99 -13.47
C ARG A 71 -23.19 5.16 -13.74
N LEU A 72 -22.99 5.47 -15.01
CA LEU A 72 -22.22 6.62 -15.48
C LEU A 72 -22.95 7.96 -15.25
N GLU A 73 -24.29 7.92 -15.22
CA GLU A 73 -25.12 9.11 -15.05
C GLU A 73 -24.75 9.88 -13.77
N GLY A 74 -24.62 11.20 -13.92
CA GLY A 74 -24.32 12.09 -12.81
C GLY A 74 -22.86 12.17 -12.40
N ARG A 75 -21.93 11.57 -13.16
CA ARG A 75 -20.49 11.55 -12.85
C ARG A 75 -19.68 12.32 -13.88
N TYR A 76 -18.65 12.99 -13.41
CA TYR A 76 -17.72 13.83 -14.17
C TYR A 76 -16.29 13.61 -13.64
N LEU A 77 -15.29 13.94 -14.45
CA LEU A 77 -13.92 14.07 -13.98
C LEU A 77 -13.54 15.54 -13.87
N LEU A 78 -12.75 15.89 -12.86
CA LEU A 78 -12.03 17.15 -12.84
C LEU A 78 -10.99 17.13 -13.97
N ASP A 79 -11.01 18.12 -14.86
CA ASP A 79 -10.02 18.25 -15.92
C ASP A 79 -8.67 18.70 -15.35
N MET A 80 -7.80 17.75 -15.01
CA MET A 80 -6.46 18.02 -14.51
C MET A 80 -5.57 18.74 -15.55
N GLY A 81 -5.91 18.63 -16.83
CA GLY A 81 -5.25 19.35 -17.92
C GLY A 81 -5.59 20.85 -17.94
N ASN A 82 -6.74 21.24 -17.37
CA ASN A 82 -7.14 22.62 -17.20
C ASN A 82 -6.34 23.29 -16.07
N GLU A 83 -5.55 24.30 -16.41
CA GLU A 83 -4.68 24.99 -15.45
C GLU A 83 -5.45 25.72 -14.35
N GLU A 84 -6.60 26.32 -14.65
CA GLU A 84 -7.42 26.99 -13.64
C GLU A 84 -7.99 26.00 -12.62
N ALA A 85 -8.53 24.88 -13.12
CA ALA A 85 -9.06 23.80 -12.30
C ALA A 85 -7.97 23.22 -11.38
N ARG A 86 -6.80 22.90 -11.95
CA ARG A 86 -5.64 22.37 -11.22
C ARG A 86 -5.12 23.36 -10.17
N ASN A 87 -5.06 24.65 -10.50
CA ASN A 87 -4.61 25.69 -9.57
C ASN A 87 -5.60 25.90 -8.42
N TRP A 88 -6.90 25.80 -8.69
CA TRP A 88 -7.94 25.88 -7.67
C TRP A 88 -7.86 24.70 -6.71
N ILE A 89 -7.81 23.46 -7.21
CA ILE A 89 -7.76 22.26 -6.38
C ILE A 89 -6.46 22.21 -5.56
N PHE A 90 -5.33 22.61 -6.14
CA PHE A 90 -4.06 22.76 -5.41
C PHE A 90 -4.20 23.72 -4.23
N LYS A 91 -4.68 24.94 -4.46
CA LYS A 91 -4.82 25.95 -3.39
C LYS A 91 -5.78 25.48 -2.29
N HIS A 92 -6.87 24.83 -2.68
CA HIS A 92 -7.86 24.29 -1.76
C HIS A 92 -7.25 23.24 -0.83
N TYR A 93 -6.55 22.26 -1.41
CA TYR A 93 -5.93 21.17 -0.66
C TYR A 93 -4.73 21.62 0.16
N ALA A 94 -3.90 22.52 -0.39
CA ALA A 94 -2.80 23.16 0.33
C ALA A 94 -3.30 23.88 1.60
N LYS A 95 -4.41 24.61 1.48
CA LYS A 95 -5.08 25.26 2.61
C LYS A 95 -5.56 24.23 3.63
N LEU A 96 -6.31 23.21 3.20
CA LEU A 96 -6.82 22.16 4.09
C LEU A 96 -5.71 21.44 4.84
N ILE A 97 -4.66 21.01 4.14
CA ILE A 97 -3.51 20.31 4.74
C ILE A 97 -2.88 21.15 5.85
N LYS A 98 -2.69 22.46 5.60
CA LYS A 98 -2.11 23.40 6.57
C LYS A 98 -3.04 23.68 7.75
N GLU A 99 -4.29 24.05 7.48
CA GLU A 99 -5.24 24.47 8.52
C GLU A 99 -5.62 23.30 9.42
N GLN A 100 -5.84 22.13 8.84
CA GLN A 100 -6.28 20.93 9.54
C GLN A 100 -5.10 20.12 10.14
N GLY A 101 -3.85 20.51 9.90
CA GLY A 101 -2.67 19.84 10.46
C GLY A 101 -2.48 18.42 9.93
N ILE A 102 -2.74 18.20 8.64
CA ILE A 102 -2.67 16.88 7.99
C ILE A 102 -1.21 16.51 7.73
N ASP A 103 -0.77 15.33 8.15
CA ASP A 103 0.61 14.87 7.98
C ASP A 103 0.85 14.08 6.70
N LEU A 104 -0.12 13.26 6.32
CA LEU A 104 -0.13 12.39 5.15
C LEU A 104 -1.38 12.67 4.29
N TYR A 105 -1.16 12.78 2.99
CA TYR A 105 -2.21 12.98 2.01
C TYR A 105 -2.47 11.66 1.28
N ARG A 106 -3.66 11.08 1.39
CA ARG A 106 -4.07 9.92 0.58
C ARG A 106 -5.00 10.37 -0.51
N GLN A 107 -4.67 10.02 -1.76
CA GLN A 107 -5.52 10.28 -2.91
C GLN A 107 -5.99 8.98 -3.53
N ASP A 108 -7.31 8.88 -3.68
CA ASP A 108 -7.97 7.77 -4.35
C ASP A 108 -8.44 8.13 -5.76
N PHE A 109 -8.73 7.10 -6.54
CA PHE A 109 -9.39 7.18 -7.84
C PHE A 109 -10.35 6.01 -8.00
N ASN A 110 -11.64 6.29 -7.91
CA ASN A 110 -12.65 5.25 -8.00
C ASN A 110 -13.48 5.41 -9.27
N ILE A 111 -12.82 5.72 -10.39
CA ILE A 111 -13.48 5.94 -11.69
C ILE A 111 -12.60 5.54 -12.88
N GLU A 112 -13.17 4.78 -13.82
CA GLU A 112 -12.56 4.45 -15.11
C GLU A 112 -12.57 5.69 -16.03
N PRO A 113 -11.40 6.26 -16.38
CA PRO A 113 -11.38 7.59 -16.97
C PRO A 113 -11.44 7.61 -18.50
N LEU A 114 -11.18 6.48 -19.16
CA LEU A 114 -11.01 6.39 -20.61
C LEU A 114 -12.21 6.92 -21.40
N LEU A 115 -13.42 6.66 -20.91
CA LEU A 115 -14.66 7.12 -21.57
C LEU A 115 -14.79 8.65 -21.51
N PHE A 116 -14.39 9.26 -20.40
CA PHE A 116 -14.40 10.72 -20.23
C PHE A 116 -13.37 11.36 -21.15
N TRP A 117 -12.13 10.86 -21.18
CA TRP A 117 -11.09 11.41 -22.04
C TRP A 117 -11.50 11.39 -23.52
N ARG A 118 -12.00 10.24 -24.00
CA ARG A 118 -12.44 10.09 -25.40
C ARG A 118 -13.64 10.97 -25.76
N ALA A 119 -14.58 11.17 -24.83
CA ALA A 119 -15.75 12.00 -25.05
C ALA A 119 -15.42 13.50 -25.19
N ASN A 120 -14.24 13.93 -24.72
CA ASN A 120 -13.83 15.32 -24.72
C ASN A 120 -12.68 15.62 -25.72
N ASP A 121 -12.19 14.60 -26.44
CA ASP A 121 -11.22 14.78 -27.53
C ASP A 121 -11.90 15.20 -28.83
N ALA A 122 -11.25 16.10 -29.57
CA ALA A 122 -11.59 16.34 -30.97
C ALA A 122 -11.27 15.11 -31.84
N GLY A 123 -12.03 14.93 -32.93
CA GLY A 123 -11.88 13.75 -33.80
C GLY A 123 -10.49 13.56 -34.41
N ASP A 124 -9.74 14.63 -34.60
CA ASP A 124 -8.39 14.66 -35.15
C ASP A 124 -7.27 14.62 -34.08
N ARG A 125 -7.62 14.58 -32.79
CA ARG A 125 -6.69 14.66 -31.67
C ARG A 125 -6.99 13.67 -30.54
N GLN A 126 -7.34 12.44 -30.90
CA GLN A 126 -7.62 11.38 -29.92
C GLN A 126 -6.39 11.09 -29.03
N GLY A 127 -6.61 11.00 -27.72
CA GLY A 127 -5.59 10.80 -26.69
C GLY A 127 -5.03 12.09 -26.09
N ILE A 128 -5.38 13.28 -26.60
CA ILE A 128 -4.82 14.53 -26.08
C ILE A 128 -5.33 14.85 -24.68
N THR A 129 -6.60 14.56 -24.37
CA THR A 129 -7.17 14.79 -23.04
C THR A 129 -6.51 13.88 -22.01
N GLU A 130 -6.27 12.61 -22.34
CA GLU A 130 -5.59 11.65 -21.46
C GLU A 130 -4.19 12.13 -21.08
N ILE A 131 -3.34 12.49 -22.05
CA ILE A 131 -1.97 12.92 -21.73
C ILE A 131 -1.96 14.22 -20.91
N ARG A 132 -2.83 15.19 -21.22
CA ARG A 132 -2.93 16.45 -20.47
C ARG A 132 -3.45 16.23 -19.06
N TYR A 133 -4.39 15.31 -18.89
CA TYR A 133 -4.89 14.91 -17.59
C TYR A 133 -3.76 14.34 -16.72
N ILE A 134 -2.98 13.40 -17.26
CA ILE A 134 -1.87 12.75 -16.52
C ILE A 134 -0.77 13.77 -16.17
N GLU A 135 -0.36 14.61 -17.12
CA GLU A 135 0.61 15.70 -16.86
C GLU A 135 0.14 16.62 -15.73
N GLY A 136 -1.14 17.02 -15.78
CA GLY A 136 -1.75 17.87 -14.76
C GLY A 136 -1.86 17.21 -13.40
N TYR A 137 -2.20 15.91 -13.36
CA TYR A 137 -2.26 15.11 -12.15
C TYR A 137 -0.88 14.99 -11.47
N LEU A 138 0.15 14.63 -12.24
CA LEU A 138 1.52 14.54 -11.72
C LEU A 138 2.01 15.91 -11.26
N ARG A 139 1.68 16.98 -12.00
CA ARG A 139 2.03 18.34 -11.61
C ARG A 139 1.37 18.77 -10.30
N PHE A 140 0.10 18.42 -10.10
CA PHE A 140 -0.61 18.70 -8.85
C PHE A 140 0.10 18.07 -7.64
N TRP A 141 0.58 16.82 -7.77
CA TRP A 141 1.38 16.18 -6.72
C TRP A 141 2.75 16.81 -6.53
N ASP A 142 3.44 17.18 -7.63
CA ASP A 142 4.70 17.91 -7.54
C ASP A 142 4.53 19.21 -6.75
N ASP A 143 3.45 19.96 -6.99
CA ASP A 143 3.16 21.20 -6.28
C ASP A 143 2.86 20.96 -4.78
N LEU A 144 2.19 19.85 -4.42
CA LEU A 144 2.00 19.45 -3.01
C LEU A 144 3.32 19.08 -2.32
N LEU A 145 4.23 18.38 -3.02
CA LEU A 145 5.55 18.02 -2.49
C LEU A 145 6.45 19.25 -2.36
N VAL A 146 6.37 20.22 -3.27
CA VAL A 146 7.07 21.51 -3.12
C VAL A 146 6.56 22.26 -1.88
N LEU A 147 5.25 22.26 -1.64
CA LEU A 147 4.65 22.89 -0.46
C LEU A 147 5.09 22.21 0.84
N LYS A 148 5.18 20.88 0.86
CA LYS A 148 5.53 20.09 2.03
C LYS A 148 6.43 18.90 1.66
N PRO A 149 7.76 19.11 1.53
CA PRO A 149 8.70 18.09 1.03
C PRO A 149 8.75 16.80 1.85
N ASP A 150 8.49 16.88 3.16
CA ASP A 150 8.51 15.73 4.07
C ASP A 150 7.16 15.00 4.16
N MET A 151 6.14 15.42 3.40
CA MET A 151 4.83 14.76 3.36
C MET A 151 4.88 13.54 2.46
N LEU A 152 4.37 12.42 2.96
CA LEU A 152 4.08 11.29 2.10
C LEU A 152 2.72 11.51 1.41
N ILE A 153 2.72 11.34 0.10
CA ILE A 153 1.52 11.13 -0.71
C ILE A 153 1.28 9.63 -0.78
N ASP A 154 0.10 9.19 -0.37
CA ASP A 154 -0.34 7.80 -0.44
C ASP A 154 -1.25 7.60 -1.64
N THR A 155 -0.77 6.85 -2.63
CA THR A 155 -1.50 6.59 -3.87
C THR A 155 -2.52 5.46 -3.68
N CYS A 156 -3.74 5.71 -4.13
CA CYS A 156 -4.81 4.74 -4.20
C CYS A 156 -5.63 4.97 -5.48
N ALA A 157 -6.10 3.89 -6.06
CA ALA A 157 -7.03 3.89 -7.18
C ALA A 157 -7.82 2.58 -7.12
N SER A 158 -8.83 2.54 -6.24
CA SER A 158 -9.51 1.29 -5.85
C SER A 158 -8.48 0.21 -5.47
N GLY A 159 -7.55 0.58 -4.56
CA GLY A 159 -6.31 -0.15 -4.32
C GLY A 159 -5.21 0.24 -5.31
N GLY A 160 -4.63 -0.75 -5.98
CA GLY A 160 -3.36 -0.60 -6.71
C GLY A 160 -3.45 -0.31 -8.21
N ARG A 161 -4.55 0.25 -8.73
CA ARG A 161 -4.70 0.46 -10.19
C ARG A 161 -3.80 1.57 -10.76
N ARG A 162 -3.09 2.32 -9.90
CA ARG A 162 -2.08 3.33 -10.26
C ARG A 162 -0.73 3.09 -9.57
N ILE A 163 -0.32 1.82 -9.45
CA ILE A 163 1.03 1.45 -9.02
C ILE A 163 1.92 1.40 -10.26
N ASP A 164 2.32 2.57 -10.75
CA ASP A 164 3.21 2.77 -11.89
C ASP A 164 4.43 3.62 -11.51
N LEU A 165 5.50 3.57 -12.30
CA LEU A 165 6.78 4.19 -11.95
C LEU A 165 6.70 5.71 -11.80
N GLU A 166 5.91 6.41 -12.61
CA GLU A 166 5.82 7.88 -12.56
C GLU A 166 5.03 8.36 -11.34
N THR A 167 3.96 7.64 -11.00
CA THR A 167 3.18 7.85 -9.77
C THR A 167 4.05 7.57 -8.53
N LEU A 168 4.83 6.49 -8.54
CA LEU A 168 5.65 6.07 -7.39
C LEU A 168 6.90 6.92 -7.15
N GLN A 169 7.36 7.72 -8.12
CA GLN A 169 8.39 8.74 -7.87
C GLN A 169 7.92 9.84 -6.91
N ARG A 170 6.60 10.01 -6.75
CA ARG A 170 5.96 11.07 -5.97
C ARG A 170 5.20 10.54 -4.75
N SER A 171 4.98 9.23 -4.68
CA SER A 171 4.03 8.64 -3.74
C SER A 171 4.45 7.25 -3.28
N VAL A 172 3.78 6.78 -2.25
CA VAL A 172 3.90 5.42 -1.71
C VAL A 172 2.53 4.74 -1.76
N PRO A 173 2.41 3.45 -2.14
CA PRO A 173 1.13 2.75 -2.14
C PRO A 173 0.94 2.07 -0.78
N LEU A 174 0.44 2.80 0.22
CA LEU A 174 0.16 2.23 1.54
C LEU A 174 -1.14 1.41 1.55
N TRP A 175 -1.94 1.49 0.48
CA TRP A 175 -3.10 0.65 0.23
C TRP A 175 -3.04 0.01 -1.16
N ARG A 176 -2.27 -1.09 -1.27
CA ARG A 176 -1.94 -1.70 -2.57
C ARG A 176 -3.09 -2.41 -3.31
N SER A 177 -4.19 -2.76 -2.64
CA SER A 177 -5.27 -3.57 -3.23
C SER A 177 -6.51 -3.57 -2.33
N ASP A 178 -7.69 -3.40 -2.93
CA ASP A 178 -8.98 -3.60 -2.24
C ASP A 178 -9.32 -5.08 -2.03
N TYR A 179 -8.77 -5.97 -2.85
CA TYR A 179 -8.66 -7.38 -2.45
C TYR A 179 -7.61 -7.42 -1.34
N ALA A 180 -8.03 -7.41 -0.08
CA ALA A 180 -7.17 -7.31 1.10
C ALA A 180 -7.51 -8.40 2.13
N TYR A 181 -6.63 -8.57 3.12
CA TYR A 181 -6.77 -9.46 4.27
C TYR A 181 -6.70 -10.97 4.01
N GLU A 182 -7.15 -11.45 2.83
CA GLU A 182 -7.09 -12.88 2.48
C GLU A 182 -5.63 -13.34 2.33
N PRO A 183 -5.13 -14.28 3.17
CA PRO A 183 -3.71 -14.59 3.25
C PRO A 183 -3.04 -15.00 1.94
N ILE A 184 -3.67 -15.86 1.14
CA ILE A 184 -3.04 -16.47 -0.04
C ILE A 184 -2.85 -15.42 -1.15
N GLY A 185 -3.89 -14.65 -1.45
CA GLY A 185 -3.81 -13.55 -2.39
C GLY A 185 -2.86 -12.46 -1.90
N MET A 186 -2.81 -12.18 -0.60
CA MET A 186 -1.85 -11.20 -0.06
C MET A 186 -0.41 -11.65 -0.21
N GLN A 187 -0.14 -12.93 0.03
CA GLN A 187 1.14 -13.56 -0.26
C GLN A 187 1.49 -13.47 -1.76
N CYS A 188 0.54 -13.75 -2.65
CA CYS A 188 0.74 -13.66 -4.10
C CYS A 188 1.06 -12.23 -4.57
N HIS A 189 0.31 -11.24 -4.08
CA HIS A 189 0.56 -9.83 -4.38
C HIS A 189 1.95 -9.40 -3.89
N SER A 190 2.31 -9.76 -2.65
CA SER A 190 3.64 -9.47 -2.10
C SER A 190 4.76 -10.06 -2.94
N TYR A 191 4.62 -11.34 -3.31
CA TYR A 191 5.62 -12.06 -4.09
C TYR A 191 6.00 -11.30 -5.37
N GLY A 192 5.01 -10.75 -6.09
CA GLY A 192 5.22 -9.96 -7.30
C GLY A 192 5.70 -8.54 -7.02
N LEU A 193 5.11 -7.84 -6.04
CA LEU A 193 5.42 -6.44 -5.76
C LEU A 193 6.84 -6.23 -5.25
N PHE A 194 7.40 -7.18 -4.48
CA PHE A 194 8.75 -7.05 -3.95
C PHE A 194 9.86 -6.96 -5.00
N PHE A 195 9.59 -7.37 -6.25
CA PHE A 195 10.54 -7.18 -7.35
C PHE A 195 10.63 -5.74 -7.85
N TRP A 196 9.60 -4.92 -7.64
CA TRP A 196 9.43 -3.64 -8.33
C TRP A 196 9.20 -2.45 -7.39
N VAL A 197 8.57 -2.70 -6.24
CA VAL A 197 8.11 -1.66 -5.33
C VAL A 197 8.78 -1.86 -3.96
N PRO A 198 9.78 -1.03 -3.60
CA PRO A 198 10.57 -1.22 -2.38
C PRO A 198 9.81 -0.84 -1.11
N TYR A 199 8.75 -0.03 -1.22
CA TYR A 199 7.97 0.41 -0.08
C TYR A 199 6.49 0.44 -0.45
N PHE A 200 5.69 -0.40 0.22
CA PHE A 200 4.25 -0.46 0.07
C PHE A 200 3.60 -0.97 1.35
N GLY A 201 2.28 -0.88 1.42
CA GLY A 201 1.50 -1.41 2.54
C GLY A 201 0.13 -1.95 2.14
N SER A 202 -0.54 -2.51 3.14
CA SER A 202 -1.95 -2.83 3.11
C SER A 202 -2.45 -2.94 4.57
N GLY A 203 -3.67 -3.43 4.72
CA GLY A 203 -4.31 -3.64 6.00
C GLY A 203 -4.11 -5.03 6.59
N ALA A 204 -4.04 -5.10 7.92
CA ALA A 204 -4.20 -6.33 8.71
C ALA A 204 -5.44 -6.19 9.59
N LEU A 205 -6.42 -7.07 9.37
CA LEU A 205 -7.69 -7.10 10.11
C LEU A 205 -7.75 -8.26 11.10
N VAL A 206 -7.39 -9.47 10.65
CA VAL A 206 -7.31 -10.68 11.48
C VAL A 206 -5.89 -10.78 12.04
N LEU A 207 -5.79 -10.96 13.36
CA LEU A 207 -4.53 -10.85 14.10
C LEU A 207 -4.09 -12.17 14.74
N ASP A 208 -4.24 -13.28 14.01
CA ASP A 208 -3.45 -14.49 14.28
C ASP A 208 -2.11 -14.45 13.54
N ARG A 209 -1.21 -15.36 13.87
CA ARG A 209 0.15 -15.39 13.29
C ARG A 209 0.12 -15.53 11.77
N TYR A 210 -0.69 -16.45 11.23
CA TYR A 210 -0.71 -16.72 9.79
C TYR A 210 -1.26 -15.54 8.99
N HIS A 211 -2.40 -14.99 9.41
CA HIS A 211 -3.02 -13.83 8.77
C HIS A 211 -2.15 -12.59 8.91
N PHE A 212 -1.62 -12.33 10.11
CA PHE A 212 -0.75 -11.18 10.34
C PHE A 212 0.49 -11.24 9.45
N ARG A 213 1.24 -12.35 9.43
CA ARG A 213 2.45 -12.49 8.61
C ARG A 213 2.16 -12.40 7.12
N SER A 214 1.04 -12.96 6.66
CA SER A 214 0.61 -12.84 5.27
C SER A 214 0.29 -11.39 4.90
N ASN A 215 -0.01 -10.56 5.90
CA ASN A 215 -0.27 -9.14 5.80
C ASN A 215 0.86 -8.25 6.35
N THR A 216 2.10 -8.76 6.44
CA THR A 216 3.28 -7.95 6.80
C THR A 216 4.05 -7.48 5.57
N TYR A 217 4.34 -6.19 5.55
CA TYR A 217 5.01 -5.48 4.45
C TYR A 217 5.91 -4.37 5.03
N PRO A 218 6.64 -3.59 4.21
CA PRO A 218 7.42 -2.44 4.68
C PRO A 218 6.58 -1.41 5.46
N SER A 219 5.30 -1.28 5.13
CA SER A 219 4.30 -0.54 5.89
C SER A 219 3.11 -1.45 6.25
N ILE A 220 2.61 -1.33 7.47
CA ILE A 220 1.43 -2.08 7.94
C ILE A 220 0.41 -1.12 8.55
N VAL A 221 -0.86 -1.29 8.17
CA VAL A 221 -2.00 -0.61 8.78
C VAL A 221 -2.82 -1.64 9.55
N LEU A 222 -3.13 -1.37 10.82
CA LEU A 222 -4.05 -2.21 11.57
C LEU A 222 -5.46 -1.69 11.35
N ASN A 223 -6.29 -2.47 10.65
CA ASN A 223 -7.67 -2.11 10.33
C ASN A 223 -8.64 -2.63 11.40
N CYS A 224 -8.25 -2.56 12.67
CA CYS A 224 -9.07 -3.00 13.78
C CYS A 224 -9.88 -1.84 14.38
N ASP A 225 -11.09 -2.13 14.85
CA ASP A 225 -11.83 -1.19 15.70
C ASP A 225 -11.22 -1.20 17.11
N ALA A 226 -10.50 -0.13 17.47
CA ALA A 226 -9.87 0.02 18.79
C ALA A 226 -10.88 0.07 19.96
N ARG A 227 -12.18 0.22 19.67
CA ARG A 227 -13.25 0.11 20.67
C ARG A 227 -13.54 -1.34 21.01
N ASN A 228 -13.23 -2.28 20.11
CA ASN A 228 -13.38 -3.71 20.38
C ASN A 228 -12.35 -4.16 21.43
N LYS A 229 -12.84 -4.51 22.62
CA LYS A 229 -12.01 -4.96 23.74
C LYS A 229 -11.78 -6.47 23.77
N THR A 230 -12.38 -7.25 22.86
CA THR A 230 -12.17 -8.70 22.76
C THR A 230 -10.98 -9.08 21.89
N LEU A 231 -10.32 -8.11 21.25
CA LEU A 231 -9.11 -8.34 20.48
C LEU A 231 -7.96 -8.76 21.41
N ASP A 232 -7.11 -9.66 20.93
CA ASP A 232 -5.88 -10.05 21.63
C ASP A 232 -4.79 -8.97 21.44
N TYR A 233 -4.83 -7.95 22.30
CA TYR A 233 -3.88 -6.85 22.28
C TYR A 233 -2.45 -7.28 22.63
N ASP A 234 -2.27 -8.38 23.37
CA ASP A 234 -0.95 -8.86 23.77
C ASP A 234 -0.27 -9.59 22.61
N LEU A 235 -1.01 -10.43 21.89
CA LEU A 235 -0.55 -10.99 20.63
C LEU A 235 -0.27 -9.89 19.61
N MET A 236 -1.17 -8.90 19.48
CA MET A 236 -0.95 -7.76 18.58
C MET A 236 0.35 -7.01 18.90
N ARG A 237 0.62 -6.68 20.18
CA ARG A 237 1.87 -6.04 20.60
C ARG A 237 3.09 -6.90 20.29
N THR A 238 2.98 -8.22 20.51
CA THR A 238 4.05 -9.17 20.20
C THR A 238 4.37 -9.18 18.72
N LEU A 239 3.36 -9.35 17.87
CA LEU A 239 3.50 -9.42 16.42
C LEU A 239 4.03 -8.12 15.81
N LEU A 240 3.54 -6.97 16.29
CA LEU A 240 4.06 -5.65 15.92
C LEU A 240 5.50 -5.43 16.40
N GLY A 241 5.82 -5.88 17.62
CA GLY A 241 7.17 -5.82 18.17
C GLY A 241 8.15 -6.59 17.31
N GLN A 242 7.78 -7.82 16.92
CA GLN A 242 8.57 -8.63 16.00
C GLN A 242 8.68 -7.96 14.62
N TRP A 243 7.57 -7.44 14.06
CA TRP A 243 7.60 -6.71 12.79
C TRP A 243 8.57 -5.53 12.83
N ARG A 244 8.56 -4.71 13.89
CA ARG A 244 9.50 -3.58 14.03
C ARG A 244 10.97 -3.99 13.99
N VAL A 245 11.29 -5.23 14.40
CA VAL A 245 12.66 -5.74 14.40
C VAL A 245 13.14 -6.04 12.97
N PHE A 246 12.34 -6.72 12.15
CA PHE A 246 12.74 -7.13 10.80
C PHE A 246 12.26 -6.18 9.69
N ALA A 247 11.32 -5.28 9.95
CA ALA A 247 10.79 -4.35 8.95
C ALA A 247 11.85 -3.49 8.26
N PRO A 248 12.93 -3.03 8.94
CA PRO A 248 14.02 -2.32 8.25
C PRO A 248 14.67 -3.15 7.14
N ASP A 249 14.65 -4.47 7.26
CA ASP A 249 15.33 -5.38 6.35
C ASP A 249 14.55 -5.61 5.04
N TYR A 250 13.29 -5.16 4.95
CA TYR A 250 12.56 -5.12 3.67
C TYR A 250 13.25 -4.27 2.59
N ARG A 251 14.21 -3.41 2.98
CA ARG A 251 15.03 -2.61 2.06
C ARG A 251 16.18 -3.40 1.43
N GLY A 252 16.39 -4.64 1.87
CA GLY A 252 17.43 -5.52 1.34
C GLY A 252 17.07 -6.14 -0.01
N ASP A 253 18.02 -6.90 -0.53
CA ASP A 253 17.86 -7.70 -1.73
C ASP A 253 16.78 -8.76 -1.52
N TYR A 254 15.79 -8.79 -2.41
CA TYR A 254 14.69 -9.73 -2.37
C TYR A 254 15.00 -11.00 -3.17
N TYR A 255 14.89 -12.16 -2.51
CA TYR A 255 15.09 -13.48 -3.12
C TYR A 255 13.88 -14.39 -2.84
N PRO A 256 13.07 -14.74 -3.85
CA PRO A 256 12.12 -15.83 -3.69
C PRO A 256 12.85 -17.16 -3.46
N LEU A 257 12.43 -17.90 -2.43
CA LEU A 257 13.04 -19.18 -2.05
C LEU A 257 12.24 -20.39 -2.54
N THR A 258 10.99 -20.15 -2.95
CA THR A 258 10.08 -21.14 -3.55
C THR A 258 9.49 -20.57 -4.84
N PRO A 259 9.08 -21.42 -5.80
CA PRO A 259 8.33 -20.95 -6.96
C PRO A 259 7.04 -20.20 -6.59
N TYR A 260 6.62 -19.26 -7.45
CA TYR A 260 5.32 -18.63 -7.33
C TYR A 260 4.21 -19.67 -7.43
N ALA A 261 3.22 -19.60 -6.54
CA ALA A 261 2.08 -20.50 -6.53
C ALA A 261 0.81 -19.77 -6.06
N THR A 262 -0.32 -20.06 -6.68
CA THR A 262 -1.65 -19.57 -6.26
C THR A 262 -2.48 -20.61 -5.51
N GLY A 263 -2.05 -21.87 -5.51
CA GLY A 263 -2.74 -22.99 -4.85
C GLY A 263 -2.59 -23.00 -3.33
N GLU A 264 -3.56 -23.59 -2.64
CA GLU A 264 -3.59 -23.74 -1.18
C GLU A 264 -2.68 -24.85 -0.65
N ASP A 265 -2.10 -25.66 -1.53
CA ASP A 265 -1.26 -26.84 -1.25
C ASP A 265 0.24 -26.55 -1.29
N ALA A 266 0.62 -25.29 -1.52
CA ALA A 266 2.01 -24.88 -1.68
C ALA A 266 2.71 -24.49 -0.37
N TRP A 267 4.04 -24.57 -0.39
CA TRP A 267 4.90 -23.72 0.44
C TRP A 267 5.16 -22.44 -0.33
N LEU A 268 5.17 -21.31 0.38
CA LEU A 268 5.64 -20.05 -0.18
C LEU A 268 6.66 -19.43 0.77
N ALA A 269 7.84 -19.08 0.27
CA ALA A 269 8.87 -18.43 1.08
C ALA A 269 9.73 -17.48 0.27
N TRP A 270 10.26 -16.47 0.96
CA TRP A 270 11.19 -15.48 0.42
C TRP A 270 12.16 -14.99 1.49
N GLN A 271 13.28 -14.46 1.04
CA GLN A 271 14.34 -13.85 1.83
C GLN A 271 14.48 -12.38 1.46
N PHE A 272 14.80 -11.57 2.46
CA PHE A 272 15.45 -10.28 2.29
C PHE A 272 16.85 -10.34 2.89
N ASP A 273 17.85 -9.82 2.19
CA ASP A 273 19.25 -9.77 2.62
C ASP A 273 19.82 -8.36 2.55
N ARG A 274 20.49 -7.94 3.62
CA ARG A 274 21.20 -6.66 3.70
C ARG A 274 22.68 -6.97 3.91
N PRO A 275 23.41 -7.31 2.82
CA PRO A 275 24.79 -7.75 2.93
C PRO A 275 25.70 -6.69 3.57
N GLU A 276 25.36 -5.40 3.40
CA GLU A 276 26.07 -4.27 3.99
C GLU A 276 25.95 -4.19 5.52
N GLU A 277 24.88 -4.74 6.09
CA GLU A 277 24.67 -4.84 7.55
C GLU A 277 24.85 -6.29 8.05
N GLY A 278 25.21 -7.23 7.15
CA GLY A 278 25.38 -8.64 7.45
C GLY A 278 24.13 -9.29 8.04
N ARG A 279 22.92 -8.79 7.74
CA ARG A 279 21.67 -9.27 8.34
C ARG A 279 20.54 -9.37 7.33
N GLY A 280 19.50 -10.12 7.69
CA GLY A 280 18.28 -10.18 6.91
C GLY A 280 17.23 -11.06 7.57
N PHE A 281 16.20 -11.42 6.81
CA PHE A 281 15.15 -12.31 7.31
C PHE A 281 14.50 -13.12 6.20
N ILE A 282 13.79 -14.15 6.62
CA ILE A 282 13.02 -15.06 5.80
C ILE A 282 11.57 -15.04 6.28
N GLN A 283 10.62 -15.05 5.35
CA GLN A 283 9.23 -15.36 5.65
C GLN A 283 8.86 -16.65 4.93
N ALA A 284 8.22 -17.57 5.65
CA ALA A 284 7.78 -18.85 5.10
C ALA A 284 6.32 -19.12 5.50
N PHE A 285 5.55 -19.65 4.57
CA PHE A 285 4.12 -19.90 4.70
C PHE A 285 3.80 -21.34 4.29
N ARG A 286 3.25 -22.11 5.23
CA ARG A 286 2.63 -23.40 4.96
C ARG A 286 1.14 -23.18 4.75
N ARG A 287 0.66 -23.36 3.52
CA ARG A 287 -0.74 -23.08 3.15
C ARG A 287 -1.71 -24.18 3.61
N PRO A 288 -3.03 -23.89 3.69
CA PRO A 288 -4.01 -24.75 4.35
C PRO A 288 -4.11 -26.20 3.85
N ARG A 289 -3.75 -26.49 2.59
CA ARG A 289 -3.82 -27.85 2.02
C ARG A 289 -2.46 -28.53 1.86
N ASN A 290 -1.38 -27.92 2.38
CA ASN A 290 -0.04 -28.48 2.26
C ASN A 290 0.22 -29.57 3.33
N THR A 291 0.42 -30.80 2.85
CA THR A 291 0.63 -31.99 3.70
C THR A 291 2.07 -32.13 4.20
N PHE A 292 3.03 -31.37 3.66
CA PHE A 292 4.43 -31.38 4.09
C PHE A 292 4.65 -30.31 5.17
N TYR A 293 5.02 -30.74 6.38
CA TYR A 293 5.26 -29.83 7.52
C TYR A 293 6.65 -29.17 7.51
N GLY A 294 7.56 -29.60 6.64
CA GLY A 294 8.93 -29.07 6.55
C GLY A 294 9.40 -28.84 5.12
N ILE A 295 10.34 -27.91 4.97
CA ILE A 295 11.01 -27.55 3.71
C ILE A 295 12.45 -27.08 3.98
N ASP A 296 13.39 -27.43 3.10
CA ASP A 296 14.75 -26.88 3.11
C ASP A 296 14.82 -25.65 2.19
N LEU A 297 15.08 -24.47 2.76
CA LEU A 297 15.13 -23.21 2.03
C LEU A 297 16.58 -22.81 1.73
N LYS A 298 16.99 -22.85 0.46
CA LYS A 298 18.33 -22.43 0.04
C LYS A 298 18.44 -20.92 0.00
N LEU A 299 19.30 -20.34 0.82
CA LEU A 299 19.44 -18.89 0.94
C LEU A 299 20.40 -18.33 -0.11
N HIS A 300 20.24 -17.04 -0.40
CA HIS A 300 21.00 -16.27 -1.38
C HIS A 300 21.75 -15.12 -0.71
N GLY A 301 22.68 -14.48 -1.42
CA GLY A 301 23.44 -13.32 -0.91
C GLY A 301 24.53 -13.63 0.14
N LEU A 302 24.50 -14.80 0.79
CA LEU A 302 25.38 -15.09 1.92
C LEU A 302 26.84 -15.41 1.54
N LEU A 303 27.78 -14.86 2.32
CA LEU A 303 29.21 -15.19 2.25
C LEU A 303 29.49 -16.63 2.71
N PRO A 304 30.12 -17.51 1.89
CA PRO A 304 30.24 -18.94 2.18
C PRO A 304 30.88 -19.28 3.53
N GLU A 305 32.00 -18.62 3.84
CA GLU A 305 32.82 -18.93 5.03
C GLU A 305 32.35 -18.18 6.29
N THR A 306 31.34 -17.32 6.16
CA THR A 306 30.78 -16.58 7.30
C THR A 306 29.75 -17.45 8.01
N ALA A 307 29.81 -17.50 9.34
CA ALA A 307 28.77 -18.12 10.14
C ALA A 307 27.64 -17.12 10.37
N TYR A 308 26.39 -17.58 10.22
CA TYR A 308 25.19 -16.80 10.50
C TYR A 308 24.45 -17.43 11.67
N GLU A 309 23.97 -16.58 12.57
CA GLU A 309 23.04 -16.97 13.61
C GLU A 309 21.62 -16.66 13.14
N LEU A 310 20.77 -17.70 13.05
CA LEU A 310 19.39 -17.61 12.59
C LEU A 310 18.45 -17.86 13.76
N THR A 311 17.54 -16.92 14.03
CA THR A 311 16.57 -16.99 15.12
C THR A 311 15.15 -17.00 14.58
N ASP A 312 14.39 -18.03 14.93
CA ASP A 312 12.95 -18.06 14.73
C ASP A 312 12.27 -17.08 15.70
N MET A 313 11.51 -16.14 15.16
CA MET A 313 10.95 -15.03 15.94
C MET A 313 9.84 -15.45 16.89
N ASP A 314 9.17 -16.58 16.64
CA ASP A 314 8.01 -17.05 17.41
C ASP A 314 8.41 -18.02 18.53
N THR A 315 9.42 -18.86 18.29
CA THR A 315 9.94 -19.84 19.26
C THR A 315 11.18 -19.36 20.01
N GLY A 316 11.92 -18.38 19.47
CA GLY A 316 13.22 -17.95 19.97
C GLY A 316 14.35 -18.97 19.72
N ARG A 317 14.04 -20.10 19.07
CA ARG A 317 15.04 -21.11 18.74
C ARG A 317 16.06 -20.52 17.78
N THR A 318 17.32 -20.76 18.11
CA THR A 318 18.45 -20.25 17.33
C THR A 318 19.30 -21.40 16.82
N VAL A 319 19.76 -21.28 15.57
CA VAL A 319 20.72 -22.19 14.95
C VAL A 319 21.87 -21.39 14.35
N ARG A 320 23.05 -21.99 14.28
CA ARG A 320 24.23 -21.37 13.68
C ARG A 320 24.70 -22.24 12.52
N LEU A 321 24.74 -21.66 11.32
CA LEU A 321 25.12 -22.34 10.09
C LEU A 321 26.05 -21.44 9.28
N THR A 322 26.94 -22.03 8.49
CA THR A 322 27.76 -21.28 7.54
C THR A 322 26.95 -20.82 6.34
N GLY A 323 27.35 -19.74 5.69
CA GLY A 323 26.73 -19.29 4.44
C GLY A 323 26.78 -20.38 3.36
N LYS A 324 27.84 -21.20 3.35
CA LYS A 324 27.95 -22.36 2.46
C LYS A 324 26.84 -23.39 2.72
N GLU A 325 26.61 -23.77 3.98
CA GLU A 325 25.54 -24.70 4.34
C GLU A 325 24.16 -24.16 3.96
N LEU A 326 23.90 -22.88 4.25
CA LEU A 326 22.63 -22.22 3.94
C LEU A 326 22.36 -22.12 2.44
N ARG A 327 23.39 -21.96 1.62
CA ARG A 327 23.28 -21.88 0.15
C ARG A 327 23.15 -23.24 -0.51
N GLU A 328 23.91 -24.24 -0.05
CA GLU A 328 24.01 -25.54 -0.70
C GLU A 328 22.96 -26.52 -0.19
N LYS A 329 22.83 -26.65 1.13
CA LYS A 329 21.91 -27.59 1.79
C LYS A 329 20.56 -26.93 2.09
N GLY A 330 20.58 -25.65 2.47
CA GLY A 330 19.39 -24.91 2.86
C GLY A 330 19.16 -24.86 4.38
N LEU A 331 18.31 -23.96 4.80
CA LEU A 331 17.78 -23.86 6.15
C LEU A 331 16.56 -24.78 6.28
N PRO A 332 16.60 -25.81 7.15
CA PRO A 332 15.40 -26.59 7.45
C PRO A 332 14.40 -25.72 8.21
N VAL A 333 13.20 -25.56 7.66
CA VAL A 333 12.08 -24.85 8.27
C VAL A 333 10.94 -25.83 8.46
N GLU A 334 10.41 -25.89 9.69
CA GLU A 334 9.29 -26.75 10.07
C GLU A 334 8.16 -25.89 10.65
N ILE A 335 6.94 -26.06 10.12
CA ILE A 335 5.73 -25.40 10.63
C ILE A 335 4.68 -26.49 10.87
N ALA A 336 4.38 -26.76 12.14
CA ALA A 336 3.43 -27.79 12.54
C ALA A 336 1.99 -27.40 12.18
N GLU A 337 1.65 -26.13 12.34
CA GLU A 337 0.32 -25.58 12.04
C GLU A 337 0.01 -25.60 10.54
N GLN A 338 -1.27 -25.83 10.22
CA GLN A 338 -1.78 -25.90 8.84
C GLN A 338 -3.12 -25.15 8.77
N PRO A 339 -3.15 -23.90 8.28
CA PRO A 339 -2.02 -23.11 7.80
C PRO A 339 -1.12 -22.59 8.93
N GLY A 340 0.12 -22.24 8.59
CA GLY A 340 1.07 -21.64 9.52
C GLY A 340 2.11 -20.78 8.82
N ALA A 341 2.77 -19.90 9.57
CA ALA A 341 3.79 -18.99 9.06
C ALA A 341 4.97 -18.88 10.04
N ALA A 342 6.16 -18.68 9.51
CA ALA A 342 7.37 -18.43 10.28
C ALA A 342 8.10 -17.18 9.76
N VAL A 343 8.75 -16.48 10.68
CA VAL A 343 9.72 -15.43 10.34
C VAL A 343 11.03 -15.74 11.05
N ILE A 344 12.08 -15.87 10.26
CA ILE A 344 13.41 -16.25 10.75
C ILE A 344 14.36 -15.12 10.38
N ARG A 345 14.90 -14.43 11.39
CA ARG A 345 15.94 -13.43 11.18
C ARG A 345 17.30 -14.10 11.16
N TYR A 346 18.26 -13.50 10.47
CA TYR A 346 19.65 -13.91 10.55
C TYR A 346 20.59 -12.72 10.62
N HIS A 347 21.74 -12.92 11.25
CA HIS A 347 22.85 -11.99 11.24
C HIS A 347 24.18 -12.73 11.18
N ALA A 348 25.17 -12.12 10.55
CA ALA A 348 26.52 -12.65 10.45
C ALA A 348 27.24 -12.52 11.79
N VAL A 349 27.86 -13.61 12.24
CA VAL A 349 28.61 -13.64 13.48
C VAL A 349 29.98 -13.01 13.27
N GLY A 350 30.32 -12.00 14.07
CA GLY A 350 31.62 -11.32 14.03
C GLY A 350 31.69 -10.11 13.10
N LEU A 351 30.61 -9.82 12.36
CA LEU A 351 30.36 -8.49 11.81
C LEU A 351 29.59 -7.72 12.89
N ASN A 352 30.21 -6.69 13.47
CA ASN A 352 29.51 -5.84 14.43
C ASN A 352 28.44 -5.03 13.68
N PRO A 353 27.18 -5.01 14.15
CA PRO A 353 26.10 -4.27 13.50
C PRO A 353 26.29 -2.75 13.51
#